data_AF-A0A6A4RBP1-F1
#
_entry.id   AF-A0A6A4RBP1-F1
#
_cell.length_a   1.000
_cell.length_b   1.000
_cell.length_c   1.000
_cell.angle_alpha   90.00
_cell.angle_beta   90.00
_cell.angle_gamma   90.00
#
_symmetry.space_group_name_H-M   'P 1'
#
loop_
_entity.id
_entity.type
_entity.pdbx_description
1 polymer ?
#
loop_
_entity_poly.entity_id
_entity_poly.type
_entity_poly.pdbx_seq_one_letter_code
_entity_poly.pdbx_strand_id
1 'polypeptide(L)'
;RTFVVGLLNTLLVSGLGILAATLIGFAVGIARLSPNWLLARLAAAFVETFRNIPLLVQILFWYFAVLQALPSPRQSMSLLEAFFLNVRGLIVPVPVPEPGFGLTQLALVAAILAVVALGIYARRLQQRTGKALPVYWLGSALIIGLPLLVFVASGSPLAWDVPSLKGFNFSGGITVSPELMALWLALSIY
;
A
#
# COMPACT_ATOMS: atom_id res chain seq x y z
N ARG A 1 -18.88 -8.75 12.70
CA ARG A 1 -18.51 -8.59 11.27
C ARG A 1 -18.28 -7.13 10.91
N THR A 2 -19.24 -6.23 11.15
CA THR A 2 -19.11 -4.77 10.90
C THR A 2 -17.97 -4.10 11.69
N PHE A 3 -17.79 -4.43 12.97
CA PHE A 3 -16.69 -3.90 13.79
C PHE A 3 -15.30 -4.17 13.18
N VAL A 4 -15.06 -5.40 12.72
CA VAL A 4 -13.76 -5.79 12.13
C VAL A 4 -13.50 -5.02 10.85
N VAL A 5 -14.52 -4.86 9.99
CA VAL A 5 -14.39 -4.07 8.76
C VAL A 5 -14.09 -2.60 9.08
N GLY A 6 -14.79 -2.01 10.05
CA GLY A 6 -14.51 -0.64 10.50
C GLY A 6 -13.08 -0.50 11.05
N LEU A 7 -12.64 -1.44 11.88
CA LEU A 7 -11.29 -1.48 12.43
C LEU A 7 -10.24 -1.57 11.32
N LEU A 8 -10.42 -2.49 10.37
CA LEU A 8 -9.50 -2.68 9.24
C LEU A 8 -9.43 -1.43 8.36
N ASN A 9 -10.55 -0.77 8.09
CA ASN A 9 -10.57 0.48 7.33
C ASN A 9 -9.82 1.60 8.06
N THR A 10 -10.01 1.75 9.37
CA THR A 10 -9.27 2.74 10.17
C THR A 10 -7.76 2.46 10.17
N LEU A 11 -7.37 1.20 10.32
CA LEU A 11 -5.96 0.79 10.27
C LEU A 11 -5.35 1.05 8.88
N LEU A 12 -6.08 0.71 7.82
CA LEU A 12 -5.67 0.93 6.45
C LEU A 12 -5.48 2.43 6.17
N VAL A 13 -6.49 3.25 6.49
CA VAL A 13 -6.45 4.69 6.25
C VAL A 13 -5.37 5.36 7.09
N SER A 14 -5.25 5.01 8.37
CA SER A 14 -4.20 5.54 9.23
C SER A 14 -2.81 5.16 8.71
N GLY A 15 -2.61 3.91 8.30
CA GLY A 15 -1.34 3.44 7.76
C GLY A 15 -0.93 4.18 6.48
N LEU A 16 -1.84 4.26 5.50
CA LEU A 16 -1.61 4.98 4.26
C LEU A 16 -1.44 6.49 4.48
N GLY A 17 -2.20 7.06 5.43
CA GLY A 17 -2.13 8.46 5.83
C GLY A 17 -0.79 8.81 6.46
N ILE A 18 -0.28 7.99 7.39
CA ILE A 18 1.03 8.19 8.01
C ILE A 18 2.14 8.19 6.95
N LEU A 19 2.10 7.22 6.02
CA LEU A 19 3.09 7.13 4.95
C LEU A 19 3.07 8.39 4.07
N ALA A 20 1.89 8.76 3.56
CA ALA A 20 1.74 9.92 2.69
C ALA A 20 2.04 11.25 3.41
N ALA A 21 1.53 11.46 4.62
CA ALA A 21 1.79 12.64 5.44
C ALA A 21 3.27 12.78 5.79
N THR A 22 3.97 11.68 6.07
CA THR A 22 5.41 11.71 6.32
C THR A 22 6.17 12.17 5.07
N LEU A 23 5.84 11.61 3.90
CA LEU A 23 6.49 11.99 2.63
C LEU A 23 6.24 13.46 2.29
N ILE A 24 4.97 13.88 2.33
CA ILE A 24 4.56 15.27 2.02
C ILE A 24 5.14 16.23 3.04
N GLY A 25 4.95 15.97 4.33
CA GLY A 25 5.43 16.82 5.41
C GLY A 25 6.95 16.94 5.44
N PHE A 26 7.67 15.86 5.17
CA PHE A 26 9.13 15.89 5.04
C PHE A 26 9.59 16.71 3.83
N ALA A 27 8.98 16.51 2.65
CA ALA A 27 9.31 17.26 1.45
C ALA A 27 9.04 18.77 1.62
N VAL A 28 7.87 19.13 2.17
CA VAL A 28 7.50 20.52 2.46
C VAL A 28 8.38 21.12 3.55
N GLY A 29 8.75 20.32 4.57
CA GLY A 29 9.67 20.73 5.63
C GLY A 29 11.06 21.10 5.09
N ILE A 30 11.62 20.29 4.19
CA ILE A 30 12.87 20.60 3.48
C ILE A 30 12.69 21.85 2.61
N ALA A 31 11.60 21.92 1.84
CA ALA A 31 11.33 23.06 0.97
C ALA A 31 11.26 24.39 1.74
N ARG A 32 10.71 24.38 2.96
CA ARG A 32 10.64 25.55 3.85
C ARG A 32 12.00 26.02 4.36
N LEU A 33 12.96 25.11 4.51
CA LEU A 33 14.35 25.43 4.91
C LEU A 33 15.24 25.78 3.72
N SER A 34 14.72 25.73 2.50
CA SER A 34 15.49 26.02 1.29
C SER A 34 15.98 27.48 1.28
N PRO A 35 17.22 27.75 0.82
CA PRO A 35 17.69 29.11 0.59
C PRO A 35 16.92 29.83 -0.53
N ASN A 36 16.16 29.10 -1.36
CA ASN A 36 15.29 29.70 -2.36
C ASN A 36 14.07 30.35 -1.69
N TRP A 37 14.06 31.68 -1.64
CA TRP A 37 12.99 32.48 -1.03
C TRP A 37 11.60 32.12 -1.53
N LEU A 38 11.43 31.91 -2.85
CA LEU A 38 10.11 31.60 -3.43
C LEU A 38 9.62 30.25 -2.93
N LEU A 39 10.48 29.23 -2.98
CA LEU A 39 10.13 27.89 -2.52
C LEU A 39 9.79 27.87 -1.03
N ALA A 40 10.59 28.57 -0.21
CA ALA A 40 10.36 28.66 1.23
C ALA A 40 9.03 29.36 1.55
N ARG A 41 8.67 30.42 0.81
CA ARG A 41 7.41 31.14 0.98
C ARG A 41 6.20 30.32 0.52
N LEU A 42 6.31 29.61 -0.59
CA LEU A 42 5.25 28.71 -1.06
C LEU A 42 5.02 27.56 -0.07
N ALA A 43 6.10 26.97 0.45
CA ALA A 43 6.01 25.95 1.50
C ALA A 43 5.37 26.50 2.79
N ALA A 44 5.75 27.70 3.22
CA ALA A 44 5.14 28.34 4.38
C ALA A 44 3.64 28.62 4.17
N ALA A 45 3.26 29.17 3.01
CA ALA A 45 1.86 29.43 2.67
C ALA A 45 1.04 28.13 2.61
N PHE A 46 1.59 27.05 2.04
CA PHE A 46 0.97 25.73 2.07
C PHE A 46 0.71 25.27 3.51
N VAL A 47 1.74 25.25 4.36
CA VAL A 47 1.61 24.78 5.75
C VAL A 47 0.62 25.63 6.53
N GLU A 48 0.73 26.96 6.47
CA GLU A 48 -0.19 27.86 7.16
C GLU A 48 -1.63 27.70 6.67
N THR A 49 -1.86 27.49 5.38
CA THR A 49 -3.21 27.29 4.86
C THR A 49 -3.82 26.00 5.39
N PHE A 50 -3.15 24.86 5.21
CA PHE A 50 -3.74 23.56 5.54
C PHE A 50 -3.82 23.31 7.06
N ARG A 51 -2.90 23.84 7.86
CA ARG A 51 -2.95 23.73 9.32
C ARG A 51 -4.09 24.54 9.96
N ASN A 52 -4.56 25.60 9.29
CA ASN A 52 -5.63 26.46 9.77
C ASN A 52 -7.04 26.06 9.28
N ILE A 53 -7.15 25.16 8.30
CA ILE A 53 -8.45 24.68 7.81
C ILE A 53 -8.92 23.49 8.67
N PRO A 54 -10.16 23.54 9.23
CA PRO A 54 -10.72 22.41 9.95
C PRO A 54 -10.68 21.12 9.12
N LEU A 55 -10.23 20.01 9.71
CA LEU A 55 -10.08 18.73 9.00
C LEU A 55 -11.37 18.29 8.30
N LEU A 56 -12.53 18.51 8.94
CA LEU A 56 -13.83 18.20 8.34
C LEU A 56 -14.03 18.95 7.02
N VAL A 57 -13.70 20.25 6.96
CA VAL A 57 -13.81 21.05 5.73
C VAL A 57 -12.92 20.48 4.64
N GLN A 58 -11.73 20.01 4.97
CA GLN A 58 -10.83 19.37 4.00
C GLN A 58 -11.44 18.07 3.44
N ILE A 59 -11.97 17.20 4.31
CA ILE A 59 -12.63 15.95 3.89
C ILE A 59 -13.79 16.27 2.94
N LEU A 60 -14.65 17.23 3.31
CA LEU A 60 -15.80 17.62 2.49
C LEU A 60 -15.35 18.25 1.16
N PHE A 61 -14.29 19.06 1.16
CA PHE A 61 -13.73 19.64 -0.05
C PHE A 61 -13.23 18.55 -1.01
N TRP A 62 -12.40 17.62 -0.53
CA TRP A 62 -11.90 16.53 -1.37
C TRP A 62 -13.04 15.66 -1.92
N TYR A 63 -14.04 15.38 -1.10
CA TYR A 63 -15.19 14.59 -1.53
C TYR A 63 -16.06 15.32 -2.57
N PHE A 64 -16.58 16.51 -2.23
CA PHE A 64 -17.58 17.21 -3.06
C PHE A 64 -16.97 18.04 -4.19
N ALA A 65 -15.84 18.71 -3.96
CA ALA A 65 -15.27 19.60 -4.98
C ALA A 65 -14.35 18.85 -5.96
N VAL A 66 -13.65 17.81 -5.49
CA VAL A 66 -12.66 17.10 -6.31
C VAL A 66 -13.19 15.77 -6.80
N LEU A 67 -13.54 14.84 -5.91
CA LEU A 67 -13.91 13.48 -6.29
C LEU A 67 -15.28 13.41 -6.98
N GLN A 68 -16.26 14.23 -6.59
CA GLN A 68 -17.54 14.30 -7.30
C GLN A 68 -17.48 15.03 -8.65
N ALA A 69 -16.44 15.82 -8.90
CA ALA A 69 -16.21 16.43 -10.20
C ALA A 69 -15.57 15.47 -11.22
N LEU A 70 -15.16 14.27 -10.78
CA LEU A 70 -14.61 13.23 -11.66
C LEU A 70 -15.66 12.72 -12.66
N PRO A 71 -15.22 12.20 -13.82
CA PRO A 71 -16.13 11.71 -14.84
C PRO A 71 -16.98 10.52 -14.37
N SER A 72 -18.07 10.29 -15.08
CA SER A 72 -18.93 9.12 -14.87
C SER A 72 -18.15 7.81 -15.11
N PRO A 73 -18.58 6.66 -14.54
CA PRO A 73 -17.86 5.40 -14.69
C PRO A 73 -17.61 4.96 -16.15
N ARG A 74 -18.47 5.34 -17.10
CA ARG A 74 -18.28 5.03 -18.51
C ARG A 74 -17.14 5.81 -19.17
N GLN A 75 -16.80 6.96 -18.61
CA GLN A 75 -15.73 7.86 -19.06
C GLN A 75 -14.60 7.90 -18.02
N SER A 76 -14.39 6.79 -17.31
CA SER A 76 -13.36 6.73 -16.27
C SER A 76 -11.99 7.08 -16.82
N MET A 77 -11.22 7.83 -16.04
CA MET A 77 -9.83 8.08 -16.34
C MET A 77 -9.06 6.78 -16.11
N SER A 78 -8.47 6.22 -17.16
CA SER A 78 -7.63 5.03 -17.05
C SER A 78 -6.15 5.44 -16.94
N LEU A 79 -5.42 4.74 -16.08
CA LEU A 79 -3.97 4.82 -15.98
C LEU A 79 -3.41 3.41 -16.18
N LEU A 80 -2.54 3.26 -17.18
CA LEU A 80 -1.92 1.99 -17.58
C LEU A 80 -2.95 0.87 -17.89
N GLU A 81 -4.18 1.24 -18.26
CA GLU A 81 -5.31 0.32 -18.49
C GLU A 81 -5.65 -0.60 -17.30
N ALA A 82 -5.07 -0.35 -16.13
CA ALA A 82 -5.22 -1.18 -14.94
C ALA A 82 -5.85 -0.42 -13.77
N PHE A 83 -5.59 0.87 -13.66
CA PHE A 83 -6.16 1.74 -12.63
C PHE A 83 -7.23 2.62 -13.24
N PHE A 84 -8.41 2.68 -12.62
CA PHE A 84 -9.52 3.49 -13.10
C PHE A 84 -10.00 4.44 -12.01
N LEU A 85 -10.06 5.73 -12.33
CA LEU A 85 -10.54 6.77 -11.44
C LEU A 85 -11.81 7.40 -12.00
N ASN A 86 -12.86 7.43 -11.20
CA ASN A 86 -14.15 8.04 -11.54
C ASN A 86 -14.89 8.52 -10.27
N VAL A 87 -16.10 9.04 -10.45
CA VAL A 87 -16.96 9.51 -9.35
C VAL A 87 -17.28 8.45 -8.27
N ARG A 88 -17.18 7.15 -8.58
CA ARG A 88 -17.35 6.04 -7.63
C ARG A 88 -16.06 5.68 -6.89
N GLY A 89 -14.99 6.42 -7.09
CA GLY A 89 -13.69 6.24 -6.44
C GLY A 89 -12.63 5.65 -7.36
N LEU A 90 -11.60 5.07 -6.75
CA LEU A 90 -10.44 4.50 -7.43
C LEU A 90 -10.56 2.98 -7.45
N ILE A 91 -10.47 2.40 -8.63
CA ILE A 91 -10.54 0.96 -8.84
C ILE A 91 -9.15 0.48 -9.22
N VAL A 92 -8.61 -0.41 -8.39
CA VAL A 92 -7.23 -0.92 -8.53
C VAL A 92 -7.25 -2.43 -8.75
N PRO A 93 -6.30 -2.96 -9.53
CA PRO A 93 -6.18 -4.40 -9.74
C PRO A 93 -5.74 -5.06 -8.43
N VAL A 94 -6.31 -6.24 -8.15
CA VAL A 94 -5.97 -7.01 -6.95
C VAL A 94 -5.44 -8.39 -7.36
N PRO A 95 -4.40 -8.90 -6.69
CA PRO A 95 -3.97 -10.27 -6.91
C PRO A 95 -4.99 -11.24 -6.30
N VAL A 96 -5.47 -12.17 -7.09
CA VAL A 96 -6.43 -13.21 -6.68
C VAL A 96 -5.71 -14.56 -6.64
N PRO A 97 -5.72 -15.26 -5.49
CA PRO A 97 -5.16 -16.60 -5.38
C PRO A 97 -5.91 -17.60 -6.28
N GLU A 98 -5.17 -18.34 -7.10
CA GLU A 98 -5.71 -19.44 -7.89
C GLU A 98 -5.45 -20.80 -7.21
N PRO A 99 -6.11 -21.89 -7.66
CA PRO A 99 -5.81 -23.23 -7.19
C PRO A 99 -4.31 -23.54 -7.32
N GLY A 100 -3.64 -23.85 -6.20
CA GLY A 100 -2.19 -24.06 -6.14
C GLY A 100 -1.44 -23.02 -5.31
N PHE A 101 -2.02 -21.83 -5.08
CA PHE A 101 -1.38 -20.78 -4.26
C PHE A 101 -1.12 -21.23 -2.81
N GLY A 102 -1.93 -22.14 -2.29
CA GLY A 102 -1.73 -22.74 -0.96
C GLY A 102 -0.37 -23.43 -0.80
N LEU A 103 0.20 -23.99 -1.87
CA LEU A 103 1.54 -24.58 -1.83
C LEU A 103 2.62 -23.52 -1.61
N THR A 104 2.49 -22.37 -2.26
CA THR A 104 3.38 -21.22 -2.07
C THR A 104 3.31 -20.68 -0.64
N GLN A 105 2.11 -20.65 -0.04
CA GLN A 105 1.92 -20.27 1.36
C GLN A 105 2.57 -21.28 2.33
N LEU A 106 2.39 -22.58 2.08
CA LEU A 106 3.03 -23.64 2.86
C LEU A 106 4.56 -23.58 2.74
N ALA A 107 5.07 -23.30 1.54
CA ALA A 107 6.49 -23.09 1.30
C ALA A 107 7.02 -21.90 2.11
N LEU A 108 6.28 -20.80 2.20
CA LEU A 108 6.65 -19.66 3.04
C LEU A 108 6.72 -20.04 4.52
N VAL A 109 5.74 -20.79 5.04
CA VAL A 109 5.76 -21.27 6.43
C VAL A 109 6.95 -22.22 6.67
N ALA A 110 7.18 -23.16 5.77
CA ALA A 110 8.32 -24.08 5.84
C ALA A 110 9.67 -23.33 5.80
N ALA A 111 9.79 -22.31 4.96
CA ALA A 111 10.99 -21.47 4.89
C ALA A 111 11.23 -20.72 6.20
N ILE A 112 10.19 -20.13 6.81
CA ILE A 112 10.29 -19.47 8.12
C ILE A 112 10.79 -20.45 9.18
N LEU A 113 10.18 -21.64 9.27
CA LEU A 113 10.58 -22.68 10.24
C LEU A 113 12.04 -23.10 10.03
N ALA A 114 12.46 -23.28 8.79
CA ALA A 114 13.83 -23.66 8.46
C ALA A 114 14.85 -22.54 8.77
N VAL A 115 14.50 -21.27 8.58
CA VAL A 115 15.33 -20.14 9.01
C VAL A 115 15.45 -20.06 10.53
N VAL A 116 14.37 -20.28 11.26
CA VAL A 116 14.42 -20.35 12.74
C VAL A 116 15.32 -21.50 13.19
N ALA A 117 15.20 -22.68 12.59
CA ALA A 117 16.05 -23.83 12.88
C ALA A 117 17.53 -23.55 12.55
N LEU A 118 17.82 -22.92 11.41
CA LEU A 118 19.17 -22.46 11.02
C LEU A 118 19.73 -21.45 12.03
N GLY A 119 18.92 -20.51 12.49
CA GLY A 119 19.33 -19.53 13.51
C GLY A 119 19.67 -20.19 14.84
N ILE A 120 18.88 -21.16 15.28
CA ILE A 120 19.15 -21.94 16.50
C ILE A 120 20.43 -22.78 16.33
N TYR A 121 20.59 -23.46 15.20
CA TYR A 121 21.76 -24.27 14.89
C TYR A 121 23.03 -23.43 14.81
N ALA A 122 22.99 -22.30 14.11
CA ALA A 122 24.12 -21.39 13.97
C ALA A 122 24.57 -20.80 15.31
N ARG A 123 23.64 -20.43 16.19
CA ARG A 123 23.97 -19.98 17.56
C ARG A 123 24.68 -21.07 18.35
N ARG A 124 24.18 -22.32 18.30
CA ARG A 124 24.82 -23.47 18.97
C ARG A 124 26.21 -23.77 18.39
N LEU A 125 26.37 -23.67 17.08
CA LEU A 125 27.65 -23.90 16.40
C LEU A 125 28.67 -22.81 16.75
N GLN A 126 28.24 -21.55 16.78
CA GLN A 126 29.10 -20.42 17.15
C GLN A 126 29.57 -20.53 18.60
N GLN A 127 28.71 -20.97 19.53
CA GLN A 127 29.08 -21.22 20.93
C GLN A 127 30.14 -22.33 21.09
N ARG A 128 30.14 -23.34 20.21
CA ARG A 128 31.08 -24.48 20.27
C ARG A 128 32.38 -24.24 19.49
N THR A 129 32.31 -23.52 18.37
CA THR A 129 33.41 -23.44 17.39
C THR A 129 33.92 -22.02 17.15
N GLY A 130 33.27 -21.00 17.73
CA GLY A 130 33.61 -19.58 17.53
C GLY A 130 33.27 -19.02 16.14
N LYS A 131 32.94 -19.86 15.15
CA LYS A 131 32.64 -19.44 13.78
C LYS A 131 31.16 -19.06 13.64
N ALA A 132 30.89 -17.85 13.19
CA ALA A 132 29.55 -17.40 12.86
C ALA A 132 29.15 -17.88 11.45
N LEU A 133 28.00 -18.53 11.33
CA LEU A 133 27.37 -18.77 10.02
C LEU A 133 26.64 -17.50 9.56
N PRO A 134 26.65 -17.18 8.25
CA PRO A 134 25.94 -16.03 7.70
C PRO A 134 24.44 -16.32 7.57
N VAL A 135 23.75 -16.49 8.70
CA VAL A 135 22.32 -16.83 8.78
C VAL A 135 21.44 -15.80 8.09
N TYR A 136 21.85 -14.54 8.06
CA TYR A 136 21.13 -13.47 7.37
C TYR A 136 21.05 -13.74 5.86
N TRP A 137 22.17 -14.02 5.19
CA TRP A 137 22.18 -14.32 3.76
C TRP A 137 21.45 -15.62 3.42
N LEU A 138 21.76 -16.70 4.14
CA LEU A 138 21.13 -18.00 3.96
C LEU A 138 19.63 -17.96 4.28
N GLY A 139 19.25 -17.21 5.30
CA GLY A 139 17.87 -17.03 5.73
C GLY A 139 17.06 -16.22 4.73
N SER A 140 17.60 -15.12 4.22
CA SER A 140 16.97 -14.35 3.14
C SER A 140 16.83 -15.19 1.88
N ALA A 141 17.85 -15.96 1.49
CA ALA A 141 17.80 -16.85 0.35
C ALA A 141 16.71 -17.93 0.52
N LEU A 142 16.51 -18.45 1.74
CA LEU A 142 15.50 -19.47 1.99
C LEU A 142 14.08 -18.90 2.04
N ILE A 143 13.88 -17.77 2.73
CA ILE A 143 12.58 -17.09 2.86
C ILE A 143 12.06 -16.61 1.50
N ILE A 144 12.95 -16.14 0.62
CA ILE A 144 12.56 -15.66 -0.70
C ILE A 144 12.58 -16.81 -1.70
N GLY A 145 13.66 -17.59 -1.73
CA GLY A 145 13.92 -18.60 -2.75
C GLY A 145 12.95 -19.77 -2.69
N LEU A 146 12.64 -20.31 -1.51
CA LEU A 146 11.80 -21.50 -1.41
C LEU A 146 10.34 -21.23 -1.82
N PRO A 147 9.67 -20.15 -1.36
CA PRO A 147 8.34 -19.79 -1.87
C PRO A 147 8.36 -19.42 -3.35
N LEU A 148 9.40 -18.74 -3.83
CA LEU A 148 9.52 -18.37 -5.24
C LEU A 148 9.65 -19.61 -6.14
N LEU A 149 10.47 -20.59 -5.74
CA LEU A 149 10.61 -21.85 -6.47
C LEU A 149 9.28 -22.59 -6.53
N VAL A 150 8.55 -22.67 -5.43
CA VAL A 150 7.23 -23.32 -5.39
C VAL A 150 6.21 -22.53 -6.21
N PHE A 151 6.26 -21.20 -6.18
CA PHE A 151 5.40 -20.33 -6.98
C PHE A 151 5.61 -20.53 -8.48
N VAL A 152 6.87 -20.59 -8.95
CA VAL A 152 7.19 -20.83 -10.36
C VAL A 152 6.86 -22.27 -10.75
N ALA A 153 7.19 -23.27 -9.91
CA ALA A 153 6.90 -24.68 -10.17
C ALA A 153 5.40 -25.00 -10.21
N SER A 154 4.58 -24.25 -9.47
CA SER A 154 3.12 -24.34 -9.49
C SER A 154 2.46 -23.54 -10.62
N GLY A 155 3.25 -22.93 -11.52
CA GLY A 155 2.74 -22.22 -12.69
C GLY A 155 2.25 -20.80 -12.41
N SER A 156 2.82 -20.13 -11.40
CA SER A 156 2.44 -18.79 -10.95
C SER A 156 0.94 -18.65 -10.64
N PRO A 157 0.41 -19.37 -9.61
CA PRO A 157 -1.02 -19.46 -9.29
C PRO A 157 -1.56 -18.20 -8.60
N LEU A 158 -1.28 -17.03 -9.17
CA LEU A 158 -1.73 -15.74 -8.70
C LEU A 158 -2.04 -14.89 -9.92
N ALA A 159 -3.33 -14.81 -10.24
CA ALA A 159 -3.83 -14.00 -11.32
C ALA A 159 -4.08 -12.57 -10.85
N TRP A 160 -3.89 -11.62 -11.74
CA TRP A 160 -4.27 -10.23 -11.51
C TRP A 160 -5.69 -10.01 -12.01
N ASP A 161 -6.62 -9.71 -11.10
CA ASP A 161 -7.97 -9.33 -11.46
C ASP A 161 -7.98 -7.86 -11.87
N VAL A 162 -7.76 -7.62 -13.16
CA VAL A 162 -7.71 -6.28 -13.74
C VAL A 162 -9.15 -5.78 -13.94
N PRO A 163 -9.51 -4.62 -13.34
CA PRO A 163 -10.86 -4.10 -13.45
C PRO A 163 -11.22 -3.78 -14.91
N SER A 164 -12.40 -4.24 -15.33
CA SER A 164 -12.92 -4.01 -16.68
C SER A 164 -14.34 -3.45 -16.63
N LEU A 165 -14.67 -2.53 -17.54
CA LEU A 165 -16.01 -1.96 -17.64
C LEU A 165 -16.95 -3.02 -18.26
N LYS A 166 -17.85 -3.57 -17.45
CA LYS A 166 -18.90 -4.51 -17.89
C LYS A 166 -20.27 -3.86 -17.72
N GLY A 167 -20.89 -3.48 -18.84
CA GLY A 167 -22.17 -2.77 -18.85
C GLY A 167 -22.05 -1.35 -18.30
N PHE A 168 -22.68 -1.07 -17.15
CA PHE A 168 -22.70 0.26 -16.51
C PHE A 168 -21.81 0.37 -15.27
N ASN A 169 -21.06 -0.68 -14.94
CA ASN A 169 -20.16 -0.69 -13.81
C ASN A 169 -18.86 -1.44 -14.12
N PHE A 170 -17.86 -1.26 -13.26
CA PHE A 170 -16.67 -2.09 -13.29
C PHE A 170 -16.92 -3.43 -12.61
N SER A 171 -16.29 -4.46 -13.16
CA SER A 171 -16.24 -5.80 -12.61
C SER A 171 -14.77 -6.21 -12.48
N GLY A 172 -14.43 -6.76 -11.32
CA GLY A 172 -13.07 -7.11 -10.94
C GLY A 172 -12.34 -6.00 -10.20
N GLY A 173 -11.20 -6.34 -9.60
CA GLY A 173 -10.39 -5.44 -8.79
C GLY A 173 -11.03 -5.10 -7.44
N ILE A 174 -10.44 -4.12 -6.75
CA ILE A 174 -11.00 -3.54 -5.52
C ILE A 174 -11.28 -2.05 -5.72
N THR A 175 -12.47 -1.62 -5.31
CA THR A 175 -12.88 -0.22 -5.35
C THR A 175 -12.59 0.44 -4.01
N VAL A 176 -11.70 1.43 -4.03
CA VAL A 176 -11.49 2.36 -2.92
C VAL A 176 -12.57 3.43 -3.01
N SER A 177 -13.43 3.49 -2.01
CA SER A 177 -14.58 4.40 -2.03
C SER A 177 -14.14 5.87 -1.97
N PRO A 178 -14.91 6.80 -2.54
CA PRO A 178 -14.55 8.22 -2.56
C PRO A 178 -14.49 8.81 -1.15
N GLU A 179 -15.25 8.30 -0.19
CA GLU A 179 -15.20 8.72 1.21
C GLU A 179 -13.85 8.35 1.84
N LEU A 180 -13.37 7.12 1.60
CA LEU A 180 -12.09 6.65 2.10
C LEU A 180 -10.95 7.45 1.47
N MET A 181 -11.02 7.72 0.16
CA MET A 181 -10.05 8.56 -0.54
C MET A 181 -10.03 9.99 0.01
N ALA A 182 -11.19 10.61 0.22
CA ALA A 182 -11.29 11.96 0.76
C ALA A 182 -10.69 12.04 2.17
N LEU A 183 -10.99 11.05 3.02
CA LEU A 183 -10.40 10.94 4.35
C LEU A 183 -8.87 10.77 4.28
N TRP A 184 -8.38 9.87 3.43
CA TRP A 184 -6.96 9.63 3.25
C TRP A 184 -6.23 10.88 2.73
N LEU A 185 -6.77 11.59 1.74
CA LEU A 185 -6.20 12.83 1.20
C LEU A 185 -6.16 13.93 2.25
N ALA A 186 -7.27 14.14 2.98
CA ALA A 186 -7.33 15.13 4.05
C ALA A 186 -6.30 14.83 5.16
N LEU A 187 -6.21 13.58 5.63
CA LEU A 187 -5.22 13.19 6.63
C LEU A 187 -3.77 13.29 6.14
N SER A 188 -3.54 13.11 4.85
CA SER A 188 -2.19 13.18 4.27
C SER A 188 -1.67 14.61 4.14
N ILE A 189 -2.58 15.58 4.01
CA ILE A 189 -2.25 17.00 3.78
C ILE A 189 -2.28 17.83 5.07
N TYR A 190 -3.07 17.40 6.05
CA TYR A 190 -3.30 18.09 7.31
C TYR A 190 -2.04 18.29 8.17
#